data_AF-A0A1X7UP32-F1
#
_entry.id   AF-A0A1X7UP32-F1
#
_cell.length_a   1.000
_cell.length_b   1.000
_cell.length_c   1.000
_cell.angle_alpha   90.00
_cell.angle_beta   90.00
_cell.angle_gamma   90.00
#
_symmetry.space_group_name_H-M   'P 1'
#
loop_
_entity.id
_entity.type
_entity.pdbx_description
1 polymer ?
#
loop_
_entity_poly.entity_id
_entity_poly.type
_entity_poly.pdbx_seq_one_letter_code
_entity_poly.pdbx_strand_id
1 'polypeptide(L)'
;MLNLFAETCHIIYGKRSRLYLQQMLELPTDYSWLYNCITQGYHTVRRSSRFWASLWTNLTIEQIMMKSISHGGLTRGHGSTESFRLQWVYSMQKCS
;
A
#
# COMPACT_ATOMS: atom_id res chain seq x y z
N MET A 1 -9.11 -8.66 13.24
CA MET A 1 -8.25 -8.91 12.06
C MET A 1 -7.01 -9.73 12.38
N LEU A 2 -6.22 -9.40 13.42
CA LEU A 2 -4.99 -10.15 13.73
C LEU A 2 -5.20 -11.65 14.00
N ASN A 3 -6.19 -12.01 14.80
CA ASN A 3 -6.50 -13.42 15.08
C ASN A 3 -7.05 -14.13 13.84
N LEU A 4 -7.88 -13.45 13.05
CA LEU A 4 -8.38 -13.96 11.77
C LEU A 4 -7.23 -14.35 10.83
N PHE A 5 -6.22 -13.49 10.65
CA PHE A 5 -5.07 -13.79 9.78
C PHE A 5 -4.21 -14.94 10.32
N ALA A 6 -4.15 -15.12 11.64
CA ALA A 6 -3.45 -16.25 12.26
C ALA A 6 -4.21 -17.57 12.04
N GLU A 7 -5.55 -17.53 12.13
CA GLU A 7 -6.43 -18.68 11.95
C GLU A 7 -6.56 -19.10 10.48
N THR A 8 -6.58 -18.16 9.53
CA THR A 8 -6.74 -18.45 8.09
C THR A 8 -5.42 -18.76 7.37
N CYS A 9 -4.34 -19.08 8.09
CA CYS A 9 -3.00 -19.33 7.55
C CYS A 9 -2.44 -18.18 6.68
N HIS A 10 -2.94 -16.95 6.86
CA HIS A 10 -2.42 -15.74 6.20
C HIS A 10 -1.29 -15.12 7.02
N ILE A 11 -0.28 -15.94 7.33
CA ILE A 11 0.73 -15.63 8.35
C ILE A 11 1.56 -14.38 8.02
N ILE A 12 1.76 -14.07 6.73
CA ILE A 12 2.48 -12.88 6.28
C ILE A 12 1.66 -11.62 6.59
N TYR A 13 0.36 -11.63 6.30
CA TYR A 13 -0.54 -10.53 6.64
C TYR A 13 -0.65 -10.36 8.15
N GLY A 14 -0.71 -11.47 8.91
CA GLY A 14 -0.68 -11.44 10.37
C GLY A 14 0.60 -10.79 10.92
N LYS A 15 1.78 -11.21 10.45
CA LYS A 15 3.08 -10.64 10.86
C LYS A 15 3.18 -9.14 10.55
N ARG A 16 2.85 -8.74 9.32
CA ARG A 16 2.89 -7.32 8.90
C ARG A 16 1.90 -6.47 9.70
N SER A 17 0.70 -6.97 9.96
CA SER A 17 -0.30 -6.26 10.75
C SER A 17 0.15 -6.06 12.21
N ARG A 18 0.87 -7.03 12.79
CA ARG A 18 1.44 -6.88 14.15
C ARG A 18 2.55 -5.83 14.18
N LEU A 19 3.47 -5.86 13.21
CA LEU A 19 4.51 -4.84 13.08
C LEU A 19 3.92 -3.45 12.91
N TYR A 20 2.92 -3.31 12.04
CA TYR A 20 2.21 -2.05 11.84
C TYR A 20 1.57 -1.54 13.15
N LEU A 21 0.92 -2.42 13.92
CA LEU A 21 0.33 -2.05 15.21
C LEU A 21 1.40 -1.57 16.19
N GLN A 22 2.52 -2.28 16.29
CA GLN A 22 3.63 -1.88 17.15
C GLN A 22 4.15 -0.48 16.78
N GLN A 23 4.41 -0.25 15.49
CA GLN A 23 4.84 1.05 14.98
C GLN A 23 3.82 2.15 15.26
N MET A 24 2.52 1.88 15.13
CA MET A 24 1.46 2.84 15.42
C MET A 24 1.35 3.18 16.92
N LEU A 25 1.70 2.26 17.81
CA LEU A 25 1.73 2.50 19.26
C LEU A 25 2.93 3.39 19.67
N GLU A 26 4.06 3.24 19.00
CA GLU A 26 5.28 4.03 19.23
C GLU A 26 5.24 5.40 18.52
N LEU A 27 4.40 5.53 17.48
CA LEU A 27 4.26 6.73 16.65
C LEU A 27 4.04 8.06 17.39
N PRO A 28 3.21 8.16 18.45
CA PRO A 28 3.01 9.41 19.16
C PRO A 28 4.31 9.93 19.84
N THR A 29 5.15 8.99 20.26
CA THR A 29 6.42 9.27 20.95
C THR A 29 7.50 9.66 19.95
N ASP A 30 7.64 8.89 18.86
CA ASP A 30 8.70 9.11 17.88
C ASP A 30 8.38 10.23 16.88
N TYR A 31 7.11 10.33 16.45
CA TYR A 31 6.65 11.21 15.38
C TYR A 31 5.26 11.81 15.64
N SER A 32 5.15 12.64 16.69
CA SER A 32 3.88 13.28 17.10
C SER A 32 3.15 14.03 15.97
N TRP A 33 3.89 14.71 15.08
CA TRP A 33 3.30 15.42 13.95
C TRP A 33 2.60 14.49 12.96
N LEU A 34 3.20 13.31 12.70
CA LEU A 34 2.65 12.31 11.80
C LEU A 34 1.44 11.63 12.43
N TYR A 35 1.49 11.34 13.72
CA TYR A 35 0.34 10.84 14.48
C TYR A 35 -0.87 11.77 14.34
N ASN A 36 -0.68 13.08 14.46
CA ASN A 36 -1.75 14.06 14.27
C ASN A 36 -2.31 14.02 12.84
N CYS A 37 -1.45 13.98 11.82
CA CYS A 37 -1.87 13.83 10.42
C CYS A 37 -2.69 12.56 10.16
N ILE A 38 -2.27 11.42 10.73
CA ILE A 38 -2.99 10.15 10.59
C ILE A 38 -4.35 10.25 11.27
N THR A 39 -4.42 10.80 12.48
CA THR A 39 -5.66 10.99 13.23
C THR A 39 -6.63 11.93 12.51
N GLN A 40 -6.11 12.93 11.79
CA GLN A 40 -6.89 13.83 10.92
C GLN A 40 -7.34 13.18 9.60
N GLY A 41 -6.93 11.93 9.31
CA GLY A 41 -7.39 11.19 8.14
C GLY A 41 -6.50 11.31 6.90
N TYR A 42 -5.34 11.97 6.99
CA TYR A 42 -4.42 12.18 5.84
C TYR A 42 -3.77 10.89 5.32
N HIS A 43 -3.98 9.77 6.02
CA HIS A 43 -3.55 8.44 5.60
C HIS A 43 -4.44 7.85 4.49
N THR A 44 -5.57 8.49 4.15
CA THR A 44 -6.51 8.00 3.15
C THR A 44 -6.65 8.95 1.96
N VAL A 45 -6.85 8.36 0.77
CA VAL A 45 -7.14 9.07 -0.47
C VAL A 45 -8.54 8.73 -0.92
N ARG A 46 -9.34 9.75 -1.19
CA ARG A 46 -10.70 9.59 -1.72
C ARG A 46 -10.68 9.81 -3.24
N ARG A 47 -11.00 8.76 -4.00
CA ARG A 47 -11.06 8.82 -5.48
C ARG A 47 -12.47 8.99 -6.04
N SER A 48 -13.49 8.88 -5.19
CA SER A 48 -14.89 9.12 -5.59
C SER A 48 -15.69 9.75 -4.46
N SER A 49 -16.77 10.45 -4.81
CA SER A 49 -17.70 11.08 -3.86
C SER A 49 -18.66 10.09 -3.17
N ARG A 50 -18.50 8.78 -3.38
CA ARG A 50 -19.31 7.77 -2.70
C ARG A 50 -19.00 7.73 -1.20
N PHE A 51 -19.97 7.29 -0.41
CA PHE A 51 -19.80 7.04 1.02
C PHE A 51 -18.76 5.92 1.22
N TRP A 52 -17.83 6.08 2.17
CA TRP A 52 -16.77 5.11 2.49
C TRP A 52 -15.84 4.75 1.30
N ALA A 53 -15.62 5.70 0.39
CA ALA A 53 -14.76 5.51 -0.77
C ALA A 53 -13.28 5.85 -0.55
N SER A 54 -12.88 6.12 0.70
CA SER A 54 -11.49 6.44 1.04
C SER A 54 -10.68 5.15 1.16
N LEU A 55 -9.60 5.06 0.41
CA LEU A 55 -8.65 3.95 0.48
C LEU A 55 -7.35 4.43 1.12
N TRP A 56 -6.64 3.53 1.78
CA TRP A 56 -5.33 3.85 2.31
C TRP A 56 -4.36 4.28 1.18
N THR A 57 -3.49 5.25 1.46
CA THR A 57 -2.53 5.78 0.48
C THR A 57 -1.69 4.66 -0.14
N ASN A 58 -1.14 3.75 0.68
CA ASN A 58 -0.35 2.63 0.20
C ASN A 58 -1.15 1.72 -0.75
N LEU A 59 -2.39 1.38 -0.38
CA LEU A 59 -3.26 0.56 -1.23
C LEU A 59 -3.57 1.26 -2.56
N THR A 60 -3.72 2.58 -2.54
CA THR A 60 -3.96 3.38 -3.75
C THR A 60 -2.73 3.37 -4.66
N ILE A 61 -1.53 3.52 -4.11
CA ILE A 61 -0.26 3.41 -4.84
C ILE A 61 -0.16 2.03 -5.46
N GLU A 62 -0.26 0.96 -4.66
CA GLU A 62 -0.21 -0.43 -5.13
C GLU A 62 -1.20 -0.69 -6.27
N GLN A 63 -2.46 -0.24 -6.13
CA GLN A 63 -3.46 -0.45 -7.18
C GLN A 63 -3.16 0.31 -8.48
N ILE A 64 -2.72 1.57 -8.39
CA ILE A 64 -2.33 2.37 -9.58
C ILE A 64 -1.15 1.70 -10.27
N MET A 65 -0.19 1.29 -9.45
CA MET A 65 1.02 0.64 -9.86
C MET A 65 0.73 -0.68 -10.58
N MET A 66 -0.05 -1.57 -9.97
CA MET A 66 -0.51 -2.82 -10.59
C MET A 66 -1.34 -2.59 -11.86
N LYS A 67 -2.16 -1.53 -11.90
CA LYS A 67 -2.85 -1.14 -13.13
C LYS A 67 -1.86 -0.78 -14.24
N SER A 68 -0.86 0.04 -13.98
CA SER A 68 0.13 0.38 -15.02
C SER A 68 0.82 -0.86 -15.60
N ILE A 69 1.23 -1.80 -14.75
CA ILE A 69 1.85 -3.08 -15.15
C ILE A 69 0.90 -3.91 -16.02
N SER A 70 -0.37 -4.02 -15.61
CA SER A 70 -1.37 -4.81 -16.31
C SER A 70 -1.72 -4.23 -17.68
N HIS A 71 -1.88 -2.90 -17.78
CA HIS A 71 -2.14 -2.23 -19.06
C HIS A 71 -0.91 -2.23 -19.97
N GLY A 72 0.30 -2.19 -19.40
CA GLY A 72 1.56 -2.30 -20.14
C GLY A 72 1.92 -3.71 -20.61
N GLY A 73 1.02 -4.69 -20.45
CA GLY A 73 1.18 -6.05 -20.95
C GLY A 73 2.20 -6.92 -20.19
N LEU A 74 2.81 -6.38 -19.13
CA LEU A 74 3.88 -7.07 -18.39
C LEU A 74 3.37 -8.29 -17.63
N THR A 75 2.12 -8.28 -17.16
CA THR A 75 1.50 -9.44 -16.49
C THR A 75 1.08 -10.58 -17.43
N ARG A 76 0.98 -10.32 -18.75
CA ARG A 76 0.49 -11.29 -19.75
C ARG A 76 1.56 -11.75 -20.75
N GLY A 77 2.82 -11.32 -20.56
CA GLY A 77 3.96 -11.73 -21.39
C GLY A 77 4.00 -11.14 -22.81
N HIS A 78 3.02 -10.32 -23.20
CA HIS A 78 2.94 -9.72 -24.53
C HIS A 78 2.89 -8.19 -24.43
N GLY A 79 3.79 -7.50 -25.16
CA GLY A 79 3.64 -6.07 -25.45
C GLY A 79 4.34 -5.06 -24.53
N SER A 80 5.16 -5.48 -23.55
CA SER A 80 5.95 -4.54 -22.75
C SER A 80 7.29 -4.21 -23.42
N THR A 81 7.52 -2.97 -23.84
CA THR A 81 8.83 -2.50 -24.31
C THR A 81 9.87 -2.56 -23.18
N GLU A 82 11.13 -2.82 -23.50
CA GLU A 82 12.27 -2.84 -22.54
C GLU A 82 12.30 -1.58 -21.65
N SER A 83 12.04 -0.41 -22.24
CA SER A 83 11.97 0.88 -21.54
C SER A 83 10.91 0.91 -20.44
N PHE A 84 9.73 0.32 -20.68
CA PHE A 84 8.67 0.21 -19.69
C PHE A 84 9.09 -0.71 -18.52
N ARG A 85 9.82 -1.80 -18.82
CA ARG A 85 10.36 -2.71 -17.78
C ARG A 85 11.43 -2.02 -16.92
N LEU A 86 12.32 -1.24 -17.53
CA LEU A 86 13.36 -0.50 -16.81
C LEU A 86 12.76 0.59 -15.93
N GLN A 87 11.80 1.35 -16.45
CA GLN A 87 11.09 2.37 -15.67
C GLN A 87 10.32 1.75 -14.50
N TRP A 88 9.77 0.56 -14.69
CA TRP A 88 9.11 -0.21 -13.64
C TRP A 88 10.07 -0.61 -12.51
N VAL A 89 11.20 -1.24 -12.85
CA VAL A 89 12.23 -1.62 -11.86
C VAL A 89 12.75 -0.40 -11.08
N TYR A 90 12.98 0.72 -11.79
CA TYR A 90 13.40 1.97 -11.18
C TYR A 90 12.36 2.57 -10.22
N SER A 91 11.08 2.46 -10.56
CA SER A 91 9.98 2.96 -9.72
C SER A 91 9.85 2.16 -8.42
N MET A 92 10.02 0.83 -8.48
CA MET A 92 9.96 -0.04 -7.30
C MET A 92 11.07 0.25 -6.29
N GLN A 93 12.30 0.53 -6.75
CA GLN A 93 13.41 0.91 -5.87
C GLN A 93 13.18 2.23 -5.12
N LYS A 94 12.42 3.17 -5.71
CA LYS A 94 12.11 4.45 -5.06
C LYS A 94 10.97 4.36 -4.04
N CYS A 95 10.15 3.32 -4.13
CA CYS A 95 9.00 3.12 -3.25
C CYS A 95 9.28 2.12 -2.11
N SER A 96 10.44 1.48 -2.08
CA SER A 96 10.91 0.62 -0.96
C SER A 96 11.75 1.40 0.04
#